data_AF-A0A7S2EDP9-F1
#
_entry.id   AF-A0A7S2EDP9-F1
#
_cell.length_a   1.000
_cell.length_b   1.000
_cell.length_c   1.000
_cell.angle_alpha   90.00
_cell.angle_beta   90.00
_cell.angle_gamma   90.00
#
_symmetry.space_group_name_H-M   'P 1'
#
loop_
_entity.id
_entity.type
_entity.pdbx_description
1 polymer ?
#
loop_
_entity_poly.entity_id
_entity_poly.type
_entity_poly.pdbx_seq_one_letter_code
_entity_poly.pdbx_strand_id
1 'polypeptide(L)'
;WDLPSLIPSKLRDAVEARAGDLRTFDTIMDFTVEDADPKKKRSGSEEISQEHWKIKGPKGVMTVEGYAFPNPEVPNRYSIWFTSGVCRAKSRQDAPAFQKIFGGDLPSYTLSEKMMLFAAKLMMGAEPSDGINGDGAVSFALNKPVAAYQDVAYLDDDLRVTIGSAGTLVVVSRLPAANT
;
A
#
# COMPACT_ATOMS: atom_id res chain seq x y z
N TRP A 1 -10.27 -26.00 1.47
CA TRP A 1 -9.57 -24.72 1.66
C TRP A 1 -8.93 -24.40 0.34
N ASP A 2 -9.51 -23.49 -0.42
CA ASP A 2 -8.98 -23.12 -1.72
C ASP A 2 -7.96 -22.00 -1.50
N LEU A 3 -6.73 -22.27 -1.92
CA LEU A 3 -5.69 -21.25 -1.91
C LEU A 3 -6.07 -20.13 -2.88
N PRO A 4 -5.78 -18.87 -2.52
CA PRO A 4 -6.00 -17.75 -3.41
C PRO A 4 -5.36 -17.97 -4.78
N SER A 5 -6.07 -17.59 -5.84
CA SER A 5 -5.65 -17.77 -7.23
C SER A 5 -4.33 -17.04 -7.57
N LEU A 6 -3.93 -16.05 -6.76
CA LEU A 6 -2.81 -15.16 -6.99
C LEU A 6 -1.52 -15.53 -6.23
N ILE A 7 -1.44 -16.71 -5.61
CA ILE A 7 -0.16 -17.20 -5.09
C ILE A 7 0.75 -17.52 -6.28
N PRO A 8 1.95 -16.93 -6.39
CA PRO A 8 2.86 -17.27 -7.46
C PRO A 8 3.17 -18.75 -7.47
N SER A 9 3.25 -19.33 -8.67
CA SER A 9 3.56 -20.75 -8.85
C SER A 9 4.81 -21.20 -8.08
N LYS A 10 5.85 -20.36 -8.02
CA LYS A 10 7.10 -20.65 -7.27
C LYS A 10 6.94 -20.71 -5.75
N LEU A 11 5.87 -20.15 -5.22
CA LEU A 11 5.60 -20.07 -3.79
C LEU A 11 4.44 -20.98 -3.38
N ARG A 12 3.69 -21.51 -4.35
CA ARG A 12 2.55 -22.38 -4.15
C ARG A 12 2.91 -23.59 -3.29
N ASP A 13 3.97 -24.31 -3.62
CA ASP A 13 4.39 -25.50 -2.87
C ASP A 13 4.75 -25.16 -1.41
N ALA A 14 5.43 -24.03 -1.18
CA ALA A 14 5.80 -23.57 0.15
C ALA A 14 4.58 -23.12 0.98
N VAL A 15 3.60 -22.51 0.32
CA VAL A 15 2.33 -22.12 0.96
C VAL A 15 1.47 -23.35 1.25
N GLU A 16 1.37 -24.29 0.31
CA GLU A 16 0.63 -25.54 0.47
C GLU A 16 1.19 -26.37 1.63
N ALA A 17 2.52 -26.50 1.70
CA ALA A 17 3.20 -27.21 2.78
C ALA A 17 2.98 -26.59 4.17
N ARG A 18 2.59 -25.30 4.23
CA ARG A 18 2.44 -24.53 5.47
C ARG A 18 1.11 -23.79 5.54
N ALA A 19 0.06 -24.35 4.93
CA ALA A 19 -1.23 -23.68 4.80
C ALA A 19 -1.82 -23.23 6.15
N GLY A 20 -1.50 -23.92 7.26
CA GLY A 20 -1.93 -23.54 8.61
C GLY A 20 -1.27 -22.26 9.18
N ASP A 21 -0.10 -21.89 8.67
CA ASP A 21 0.67 -20.71 9.11
C ASP A 21 0.41 -19.47 8.26
N LEU A 22 -0.23 -19.65 7.10
CA LEU A 22 -0.58 -18.55 6.22
C LEU A 22 -1.57 -17.62 6.93
N ARG A 23 -1.29 -16.31 6.86
CA ARG A 23 -2.19 -15.27 7.34
C ARG A 23 -2.52 -14.35 6.17
N THR A 24 -3.79 -14.02 6.02
CA THR A 24 -4.24 -12.95 5.14
C THR A 24 -4.28 -11.65 5.92
N PHE A 25 -4.06 -10.54 5.25
CA PHE A 25 -4.24 -9.22 5.85
C PHE A 25 -4.78 -8.23 4.83
N ASP A 26 -5.48 -7.24 5.38
CA ASP A 26 -5.87 -6.04 4.67
C ASP A 26 -5.19 -4.85 5.37
N THR A 27 -4.48 -4.04 4.60
CA THR A 27 -3.98 -2.74 5.06
C THR A 27 -4.89 -1.67 4.50
N ILE A 28 -5.56 -0.94 5.39
CA ILE A 28 -6.40 0.20 5.01
C ILE A 28 -5.65 1.48 5.34
N MET A 29 -5.45 2.32 4.34
CA MET A 29 -4.76 3.59 4.44
C MET A 29 -5.67 4.73 3.99
N ASP A 30 -5.94 5.65 4.91
CA ASP A 30 -6.46 6.97 4.56
C ASP A 30 -5.31 7.84 4.06
N PHE A 31 -5.47 8.48 2.91
CA PHE A 31 -4.49 9.41 2.37
C PHE A 31 -5.15 10.70 1.90
N THR A 32 -4.34 11.77 1.83
CA THR A 32 -4.72 13.04 1.20
C THR A 32 -3.69 13.32 0.13
N VAL A 33 -4.14 13.62 -1.09
CA VAL A 33 -3.25 14.09 -2.17
C VAL A 33 -3.01 15.56 -1.96
N GLU A 34 -1.75 15.96 -1.78
CA GLU A 34 -1.39 17.37 -1.71
C GLU A 34 -1.35 17.97 -3.12
N ASP A 35 -1.98 19.13 -3.30
CA ASP A 35 -1.75 19.94 -4.48
C ASP A 35 -0.27 20.33 -4.51
N ALA A 36 0.45 19.92 -5.56
CA ALA A 36 1.81 20.38 -5.79
C ALA A 36 1.75 21.89 -6.06
N ASP A 37 2.06 22.73 -5.06
CA ASP A 37 2.17 24.17 -5.27
C ASP A 37 3.35 24.44 -6.22
N PRO A 38 3.10 24.85 -7.48
CA PRO A 38 4.17 25.03 -8.46
C PRO A 38 5.12 26.19 -8.10
N LYS A 39 4.76 27.02 -7.11
CA LYS A 39 5.58 28.14 -6.65
C LYS A 39 6.43 27.81 -5.42
N LYS A 40 6.14 26.72 -4.70
CA LYS A 40 7.01 26.23 -3.61
C LYS A 40 8.19 25.46 -4.21
N LYS A 41 9.24 26.19 -4.59
CA LYS A 41 10.57 25.57 -4.68
C LYS A 41 10.88 24.95 -3.32
N ARG A 42 11.32 23.69 -3.29
CA ARG A 42 11.88 23.03 -2.09
C ARG A 42 13.15 23.77 -1.66
N SER A 43 13.03 24.97 -1.10
CA SER A 43 14.11 25.62 -0.37
C SER A 43 14.11 25.04 1.03
N GLY A 44 15.14 24.26 1.37
CA GLY A 44 15.39 23.85 2.75
C GLY A 44 15.45 25.09 3.63
N SER A 45 14.83 25.01 4.81
CA SER A 45 14.72 26.04 5.87
C SER A 45 13.49 26.96 5.88
N GLU A 46 12.28 26.48 5.60
CA GLU A 46 11.08 27.16 6.12
C GLU A 46 10.73 26.65 7.53
N GLU A 47 10.80 27.54 8.52
CA GLU A 47 10.27 27.33 9.87
C GLU A 47 8.80 26.90 9.80
N ILE A 48 8.50 25.79 10.48
CA ILE A 48 7.17 25.20 10.52
C ILE A 48 6.27 26.08 11.40
N SER A 49 5.55 27.03 10.79
CA SER A 49 4.47 27.72 11.48
C SER A 49 3.30 26.75 11.72
N GLN A 50 2.74 26.76 12.93
CA GLN A 50 1.72 25.80 13.38
C GLN A 50 0.38 25.88 12.63
N GLU A 51 0.18 26.84 11.71
CA GLU A 51 -1.05 26.99 10.91
C GLU A 51 -1.03 26.25 9.56
N HIS A 52 0.10 25.66 9.15
CA HIS A 52 0.28 25.05 7.82
C HIS A 52 -0.33 23.65 7.61
N TRP A 53 -0.95 23.02 8.61
CA TRP A 53 -1.41 21.61 8.50
C TRP A 53 -2.80 21.43 7.88
N LYS A 54 -3.43 22.47 7.31
CA LYS A 54 -4.61 22.26 6.46
C LYS A 54 -4.15 21.69 5.12
N ILE A 55 -3.82 20.39 5.11
CA ILE A 55 -3.54 19.60 3.92
C ILE A 55 -4.79 19.69 3.04
N LYS A 56 -4.67 20.42 1.92
CA LYS A 56 -5.75 20.62 0.94
C LYS A 56 -5.55 19.65 -0.21
N GLY A 57 -6.62 18.94 -0.54
CA GLY A 57 -6.72 18.12 -1.74
C GLY A 57 -7.61 16.89 -1.54
N PRO A 58 -7.84 16.10 -2.61
CA PRO A 58 -8.71 14.94 -2.56
C PRO A 58 -8.18 13.90 -1.58
N LYS A 59 -9.09 13.35 -0.78
CA LYS A 59 -8.81 12.27 0.17
C LYS A 59 -9.28 10.96 -0.41
N GLY A 60 -8.46 9.94 -0.26
CA GLY A 60 -8.78 8.60 -0.67
C GLY A 60 -8.60 7.60 0.46
N VAL A 61 -9.19 6.43 0.23
CA VAL A 61 -8.96 5.22 1.02
C VAL A 61 -8.33 4.21 0.07
N MET A 62 -7.18 3.69 0.45
CA MET A 62 -6.53 2.58 -0.24
C MET A 62 -6.59 1.36 0.64
N THR A 63 -7.14 0.27 0.13
CA THR A 63 -7.06 -1.05 0.73
C THR A 63 -6.04 -1.85 -0.06
N VAL A 64 -5.06 -2.42 0.62
CA VAL A 64 -4.08 -3.35 0.03
C VAL A 64 -4.24 -4.69 0.70
N GLU A 65 -4.41 -5.73 -0.11
CA GLU A 65 -4.60 -7.10 0.32
C GLU A 65 -3.28 -7.86 0.15
N GLY A 66 -3.06 -8.83 1.04
CA GLY A 66 -1.86 -9.65 0.97
C GLY A 66 -1.82 -10.82 1.93
N TYR A 67 -0.65 -11.46 1.93
CA TYR A 67 -0.36 -12.64 2.73
C TYR A 67 0.92 -12.42 3.54
N ALA A 68 0.90 -12.94 4.75
CA ALA A 68 2.07 -13.03 5.60
C ALA A 68 2.33 -14.51 5.96
N PHE A 69 3.59 -14.90 5.95
CA PHE A 69 4.01 -16.22 6.44
C PHE A 69 5.33 -16.10 7.22
N PRO A 70 5.49 -16.85 8.32
CA PRO A 70 6.69 -16.81 9.12
C PRO A 70 7.88 -17.41 8.36
N ASN A 71 9.03 -16.73 8.41
CA ASN A 71 10.28 -17.21 7.87
C ASN A 71 10.83 -18.32 8.79
N PRO A 72 11.14 -19.52 8.27
CA PRO A 72 11.61 -20.64 9.09
C PRO A 72 13.07 -20.49 9.53
N GLU A 73 13.87 -19.68 8.82
CA GLU A 73 15.31 -19.51 9.07
C GLU A 73 15.61 -18.34 10.01
N VAL A 74 14.71 -17.34 10.04
CA VAL A 74 14.90 -16.12 10.82
C VAL A 74 13.74 -15.97 11.81
N PRO A 75 14.00 -16.15 13.13
CA PRO A 75 12.99 -15.96 14.16
C PRO A 75 12.34 -14.57 14.06
N ASN A 76 11.04 -14.49 14.33
CA ASN A 76 10.24 -13.25 14.33
C ASN A 76 10.16 -12.51 12.99
N ARG A 77 10.70 -13.07 11.89
CA ARG A 77 10.56 -12.52 10.55
C ARG A 77 9.33 -13.09 9.86
N TYR A 78 8.53 -12.21 9.29
CA TYR A 78 7.45 -12.57 8.40
C TYR A 78 7.79 -12.09 7.00
N SER A 79 7.61 -12.96 6.04
CA SER A 79 7.65 -12.60 4.64
C SER A 79 6.27 -12.12 4.24
N ILE A 80 6.23 -10.97 3.58
CA ILE A 80 5.01 -10.23 3.24
C ILE A 80 4.86 -10.18 1.73
N TRP A 81 3.67 -10.49 1.25
CA TRP A 81 3.30 -10.47 -0.15
C TRP A 81 2.03 -9.67 -0.36
N PHE A 82 2.14 -8.56 -1.07
CA PHE A 82 0.98 -7.83 -1.56
C PHE A 82 0.51 -8.44 -2.88
N THR A 83 -0.80 -8.57 -3.05
CA THR A 83 -1.39 -9.21 -4.25
C THR A 83 -2.34 -8.32 -5.02
N SER A 84 -3.04 -7.45 -4.32
CA SER A 84 -4.10 -6.64 -4.90
C SER A 84 -4.37 -5.43 -4.03
N GLY A 85 -5.09 -4.47 -4.60
CA GLY A 85 -5.64 -3.39 -3.81
C GLY A 85 -6.65 -2.59 -4.59
N VAL A 86 -7.39 -1.78 -3.86
CA VAL A 86 -8.41 -0.89 -4.39
C VAL A 86 -8.25 0.48 -3.75
N CYS A 87 -8.30 1.51 -4.59
CA CYS A 87 -8.21 2.89 -4.20
C CYS A 87 -9.53 3.59 -4.55
N ARG A 88 -10.13 4.30 -3.59
CA ARG A 88 -11.41 5.01 -3.77
C ARG A 88 -11.36 6.40 -3.14
N ALA A 89 -12.19 7.30 -3.64
CA ALA A 89 -12.47 8.55 -2.95
C ALA A 89 -13.07 8.26 -1.56
N LYS A 90 -12.65 9.00 -0.53
CA LYS A 90 -13.23 8.87 0.80
C LYS A 90 -14.70 9.31 0.79
N SER A 91 -15.55 8.65 1.57
CA SER A 91 -16.99 8.94 1.63
C SER A 91 -17.27 10.43 1.86
N ARG A 92 -18.25 10.98 1.12
CA ARG A 92 -18.65 12.41 1.13
C ARG A 92 -17.61 13.39 0.57
N GLN A 93 -16.60 12.91 -0.16
CA GLN A 93 -15.68 13.77 -0.92
C GLN A 93 -16.07 13.87 -2.40
N ASP A 94 -15.45 14.85 -3.08
CA ASP A 94 -15.63 15.19 -4.49
C ASP A 94 -15.08 14.06 -5.38
N ALA A 95 -15.96 13.12 -5.75
CA ALA A 95 -15.66 12.04 -6.68
C ALA A 95 -15.15 12.56 -8.05
N PRO A 96 -15.70 13.64 -8.64
CA PRO A 96 -15.10 14.29 -9.81
C PRO A 96 -13.65 14.75 -9.62
N ALA A 97 -13.28 15.33 -8.46
CA ALA A 97 -11.90 15.72 -8.20
C ALA A 97 -10.96 14.51 -8.10
N PHE A 98 -11.41 13.42 -7.47
CA PHE A 98 -10.66 12.16 -7.44
C PHE A 98 -10.50 11.57 -8.87
N GLN A 99 -11.57 11.58 -9.66
CA GLN A 99 -11.57 11.12 -11.05
C GLN A 99 -10.65 11.96 -11.95
N LYS A 100 -10.53 13.26 -11.70
CA LYS A 100 -9.58 14.11 -12.42
C LYS A 100 -8.12 13.70 -12.18
N ILE A 101 -7.79 13.24 -10.97
CA ILE A 101 -6.43 12.82 -10.61
C ILE A 101 -6.14 11.40 -11.10
N PHE A 102 -7.10 10.49 -10.92
CA PHE A 102 -6.87 9.05 -11.10
C PHE A 102 -7.56 8.44 -12.33
N GLY A 103 -8.40 9.20 -13.05
CA GLY A 103 -9.19 8.73 -14.19
C GLY A 103 -8.95 9.49 -15.50
N GLY A 104 -7.99 10.42 -15.52
CA GLY A 104 -7.54 11.09 -16.74
C GLY A 104 -6.44 10.32 -17.46
N ASP A 105 -6.15 10.72 -18.70
CA ASP A 105 -4.96 10.26 -19.42
C ASP A 105 -3.72 10.53 -18.56
N LEU A 106 -2.86 9.51 -18.46
CA LEU A 106 -1.60 9.66 -17.75
C LEU A 106 -0.82 10.85 -18.34
N PRO A 107 -0.18 11.70 -17.51
CA PRO A 107 0.59 12.84 -18.01
C PRO A 107 1.62 12.39 -19.05
N SER A 108 1.98 13.28 -19.98
CA SER A 108 2.98 12.96 -21.00
C SER A 108 4.34 12.73 -20.33
N TYR A 109 4.67 11.46 -20.11
CA TYR A 109 5.94 11.08 -19.50
C TYR A 109 7.10 11.29 -20.47
N THR A 110 8.22 11.73 -19.93
CA THR A 110 9.52 11.66 -20.61
C THR A 110 9.90 10.21 -20.89
N LEU A 111 10.83 9.97 -21.81
CA LEU A 111 11.26 8.61 -22.17
C LEU A 111 11.83 7.85 -20.96
N SER A 112 12.54 8.54 -20.04
CA SER A 112 13.08 7.95 -18.82
C SER A 112 11.98 7.59 -17.81
N GLU A 113 10.96 8.43 -17.65
CA GLU A 113 9.80 8.14 -16.79
C GLU A 113 8.98 6.99 -17.35
N LYS A 114 8.77 6.91 -18.67
CA LYS A 114 8.16 5.73 -19.31
C LYS A 114 8.97 4.47 -19.09
N MET A 115 10.30 4.56 -19.16
CA MET A 115 11.19 3.43 -18.92
C MET A 115 11.18 2.98 -17.45
N MET A 116 11.13 3.92 -16.49
CA MET A 116 10.94 3.61 -15.07
C MET A 116 9.55 3.02 -14.79
N LEU A 117 8.50 3.56 -15.39
CA LEU A 117 7.14 3.04 -15.25
C LEU A 117 7.04 1.62 -15.83
N PHE A 118 7.69 1.40 -16.97
CA PHE A 118 7.81 0.09 -17.60
C PHE A 118 8.60 -0.89 -16.72
N ALA A 119 9.75 -0.47 -16.16
CA ALA A 119 10.52 -1.27 -15.22
C ALA A 119 9.74 -1.57 -13.94
N ALA A 120 9.00 -0.60 -13.40
CA ALA A 120 8.13 -0.75 -12.25
C ALA A 120 6.97 -1.72 -12.53
N LYS A 121 6.34 -1.62 -13.70
CA LYS A 121 5.35 -2.60 -14.18
C LYS A 121 5.95 -4.00 -14.33
N LEU A 122 7.17 -4.10 -14.87
CA LEU A 122 7.84 -5.38 -15.12
C LEU A 122 8.36 -6.05 -13.83
N MET A 123 8.78 -5.24 -12.84
CA MET A 123 9.23 -5.70 -11.52
C MET A 123 8.08 -6.02 -10.57
N MET A 124 7.05 -5.19 -10.51
CA MET A 124 5.90 -5.39 -9.62
C MET A 124 4.78 -6.24 -10.25
N GLY A 125 4.85 -6.52 -11.56
CA GLY A 125 3.78 -7.21 -12.28
C GLY A 125 2.44 -6.50 -12.15
N ALA A 126 2.45 -5.18 -11.92
CA ALA A 126 1.27 -4.40 -11.65
C ALA A 126 0.48 -4.22 -12.95
N GLU A 127 -0.68 -4.88 -13.02
CA GLU A 127 -1.70 -4.60 -14.01
C GLU A 127 -2.66 -3.60 -13.36
N PRO A 128 -2.51 -2.29 -13.64
CA PRO A 128 -3.54 -1.34 -13.26
C PRO A 128 -4.82 -1.71 -13.99
N SER A 129 -5.98 -1.48 -13.36
CA SER A 129 -7.25 -1.50 -14.11
C SER A 129 -7.16 -0.54 -15.29
N ASP A 130 -7.86 -0.83 -16.39
CA ASP A 130 -7.92 -0.01 -17.62
C ASP A 130 -8.65 1.35 -17.41
N GLY A 131 -8.54 1.93 -16.22
CA GLY A 131 -9.19 3.15 -15.77
C GLY A 131 -9.90 2.98 -14.43
N ILE A 132 -10.80 3.92 -14.16
CA ILE A 132 -11.70 3.87 -13.02
C ILE A 132 -12.84 2.89 -13.32
N ASN A 133 -13.09 1.97 -12.40
CA ASN A 133 -14.20 1.03 -12.44
C ASN A 133 -15.56 1.77 -12.38
N GLY A 134 -16.65 1.11 -12.75
CA GLY A 134 -18.00 1.71 -12.71
C GLY A 134 -18.46 2.19 -11.32
N ASP A 135 -17.79 1.78 -10.25
CA ASP A 135 -18.01 2.21 -8.86
C ASP A 135 -17.16 3.41 -8.43
N GLY A 136 -16.35 3.99 -9.33
CA GLY A 136 -15.46 5.11 -9.01
C GLY A 136 -14.12 4.69 -8.38
N ALA A 137 -13.82 3.38 -8.33
CA ALA A 137 -12.58 2.85 -7.78
C ALA A 137 -11.49 2.64 -8.84
N VAL A 138 -10.23 2.73 -8.43
CA VAL A 138 -9.09 2.21 -9.19
C VAL A 138 -8.61 0.94 -8.52
N SER A 139 -8.55 -0.16 -9.27
CA SER A 139 -8.05 -1.44 -8.77
C SER A 139 -6.70 -1.75 -9.38
N PHE A 140 -5.89 -2.52 -8.66
CA PHE A 140 -4.68 -3.09 -9.22
C PHE A 140 -4.51 -4.53 -8.76
N ALA A 141 -3.93 -5.34 -9.63
CA ALA A 141 -3.46 -6.68 -9.31
C ALA A 141 -1.95 -6.74 -9.51
N LEU A 142 -1.26 -7.44 -8.62
CA LEU A 142 0.17 -7.71 -8.73
C LEU A 142 0.37 -9.15 -9.16
N ASN A 143 0.74 -9.35 -10.42
CA ASN A 143 1.02 -10.69 -10.97
C ASN A 143 2.39 -11.23 -10.53
N LYS A 144 3.19 -10.39 -9.87
CA LYS A 144 4.41 -10.76 -9.14
C LYS A 144 4.34 -10.11 -7.76
N PRO A 145 4.19 -10.86 -6.66
CA PRO A 145 4.16 -10.24 -5.36
C PRO A 145 5.51 -9.59 -5.10
N VAL A 146 5.43 -8.35 -4.63
CA VAL A 146 6.60 -7.66 -4.11
C VAL A 146 6.96 -8.36 -2.81
N ALA A 147 7.99 -9.20 -2.87
CA ALA A 147 8.51 -9.89 -1.70
C ALA A 147 9.19 -8.87 -0.78
N ALA A 148 8.52 -8.57 0.32
CA ALA A 148 9.09 -7.82 1.43
C ALA A 148 9.21 -8.75 2.64
N TYR A 149 9.87 -8.28 3.68
CA TYR A 149 9.80 -8.91 4.99
C TYR A 149 9.59 -7.85 6.06
N GLN A 150 9.08 -8.31 7.19
CA GLN A 150 8.85 -7.52 8.37
C GLN A 150 9.31 -8.31 9.58
N ASP A 151 10.20 -7.72 10.36
CA ASP A 151 10.68 -8.27 11.62
C ASP A 151 9.81 -7.75 12.76
N VAL A 152 9.33 -8.66 13.61
CA VAL A 152 8.67 -8.29 14.87
C VAL A 152 9.77 -8.03 15.90
N ALA A 153 10.03 -6.75 16.15
CA ALA A 153 11.03 -6.30 17.12
C ALA A 153 10.48 -6.32 18.55
N TYR A 154 9.18 -6.04 18.71
CA TYR A 154 8.47 -6.09 19.98
C TYR A 154 6.99 -6.37 19.76
N LEU A 155 6.39 -7.18 20.63
CA LEU A 155 4.96 -7.46 20.64
C LEU A 155 4.51 -7.80 22.05
N ASP A 156 3.57 -7.03 22.57
CA ASP A 156 2.78 -7.35 23.77
C ASP A 156 1.28 -7.14 23.48
N ASP A 157 0.46 -7.08 24.54
CA ASP A 157 -0.99 -6.94 24.42
C ASP A 157 -1.44 -5.56 23.87
N ASP A 158 -0.61 -4.52 24.04
CA ASP A 158 -0.95 -3.13 23.78
C ASP A 158 -0.12 -2.49 22.67
N LEU A 159 1.04 -3.05 22.35
CA LEU A 159 2.06 -2.46 21.50
C LEU A 159 2.69 -3.50 20.58
N ARG A 160 2.82 -3.13 19.31
CA ARG A 160 3.58 -3.86 18.30
C ARG A 160 4.59 -2.93 17.65
N VAL A 161 5.85 -3.34 17.67
CA VAL A 161 6.93 -2.67 16.93
C VAL A 161 7.45 -3.63 15.87
N THR A 162 7.50 -3.13 14.64
CA THR A 162 7.97 -3.90 13.49
C THR A 162 8.94 -3.10 12.64
N ILE A 163 9.88 -3.81 12.02
CA ILE A 163 10.88 -3.23 11.13
C ILE A 163 10.70 -3.85 9.75
N GLY A 164 10.37 -3.04 8.75
CA GLY A 164 10.24 -3.46 7.36
C GLY A 164 11.60 -3.67 6.70
N SER A 165 11.60 -4.35 5.56
CA SER A 165 12.81 -4.69 4.80
C SER A 165 13.69 -3.51 4.37
N ALA A 166 13.12 -2.29 4.32
CA ALA A 166 13.85 -1.05 4.03
C ALA A 166 14.35 -0.31 5.31
N GLY A 167 14.26 -0.94 6.48
CA GLY A 167 14.57 -0.33 7.78
C GLY A 167 13.46 0.57 8.33
N THR A 168 12.29 0.61 7.69
CA THR A 168 11.13 1.39 8.17
C THR A 168 10.61 0.82 9.48
N LEU A 169 10.53 1.66 10.50
CA LEU A 169 9.98 1.29 11.81
C LEU A 169 8.51 1.68 11.89
N VAL A 170 7.64 0.71 12.19
CA VAL A 170 6.21 0.91 12.41
C VAL A 170 5.87 0.54 13.84
N VAL A 171 5.31 1.50 14.57
CA VAL A 171 4.79 1.32 15.93
C VAL A 171 3.27 1.37 15.86
N VAL A 172 2.62 0.33 16.36
CA VAL A 172 1.17 0.24 16.46
C VAL A 172 0.81 0.04 17.92
N SER A 173 -0.03 0.91 18.46
CA SER A 173 -0.69 0.66 19.74
C SER A 173 -2.12 0.18 19.50
N ARG A 174 -2.58 -0.75 20.34
CA ARG A 174 -3.98 -1.15 20.40
C ARG A 174 -4.75 -0.08 21.15
N LEU A 175 -5.79 0.48 20.54
CA LEU A 175 -6.71 1.34 21.27
C LEU A 175 -7.54 0.46 22.21
N PRO A 176 -7.74 0.86 23.48
CA PRO A 176 -8.65 0.16 24.37
C PRO A 176 -10.04 0.11 23.73
N ALA A 177 -10.75 -1.00 23.94
CA ALA A 177 -12.11 -1.14 23.44
C ALA A 177 -12.95 0.05 23.92
N ALA A 178 -13.66 0.72 23.00
CA ALA A 178 -14.59 1.75 23.38
C ALA A 178 -15.65 1.09 24.28
N ASN A 179 -15.70 1.47 25.56
CA ASN A 179 -16.76 1.07 26.47
C ASN A 179 -18.09 1.47 25.81
N THR A 180 -18.80 0.48 25.28
CA THR A 180 -20.09 0.62 24.61
C THR A 180 -21.20 0.25 25.58
#